data_AF-A0A067EHZ1-F1
#
_entry.id   AF-A0A067EHZ1-F1
#
_cell.length_a   1.000
_cell.length_b   1.000
_cell.length_c   1.000
_cell.angle_alpha   90.00
_cell.angle_beta   90.00
_cell.angle_gamma   90.00
#
_symmetry.space_group_name_H-M   'P 1'
#
loop_
_entity.id
_entity.type
_entity.pdbx_description
1 polymer ?
#
loop_
_entity_poly.entity_id
_entity_poly.type
_entity_poly.pdbx_seq_one_letter_code
_entity_poly.pdbx_strand_id
1 'polypeptide(L)'
;LYDVVRKEIWYRPDMFFYRDMLMMLARNKKVVEAKQVWEDLKREEVLFDQHTFGDIIRAFSDSGLPSEAMFIYNEMRSSPATPISLPFRVILKGLIPYPEFREKVKDDFLELFPDMIVYDPPEDLFEDQEWRRESDEE
;
A
#
# COMPACT_ATOMS: atom_id res chain seq x y z
N LEU A 1 -13.01 -15.91 11.88
CA LEU A 1 -11.66 -16.29 12.35
C LEU A 1 -10.88 -15.08 12.86
N TYR A 2 -10.77 -13.98 12.09
CA TYR A 2 -10.11 -12.74 12.50
C TYR A 2 -10.50 -12.25 13.92
N ASP A 3 -11.79 -12.01 14.17
CA ASP A 3 -12.25 -11.54 15.50
C ASP A 3 -12.04 -12.55 16.63
N VAL A 4 -11.95 -13.84 16.30
CA VAL A 4 -11.70 -14.89 17.28
C VAL A 4 -10.24 -14.82 17.71
N VAL A 5 -9.32 -14.80 16.74
CA VAL A 5 -7.87 -14.69 16.99
C VAL A 5 -7.56 -13.47 17.86
N ARG A 6 -8.15 -12.31 17.57
CA ARG A 6 -7.91 -11.07 18.34
C ARG A 6 -8.41 -11.10 19.79
N LYS A 7 -9.25 -12.07 20.15
CA LYS A 7 -9.76 -12.25 21.53
C LYS A 7 -8.99 -13.31 22.32
N GLU A 8 -8.06 -14.01 21.68
CA GLU A 8 -7.27 -15.05 22.35
C GLU A 8 -6.25 -14.45 23.33
N ILE A 9 -5.99 -15.14 24.43
CA ILE A 9 -5.06 -14.67 25.49
C ILE A 9 -3.62 -14.44 25.01
N TRP A 10 -3.22 -15.19 23.98
CA TRP A 10 -1.89 -15.14 23.38
C TRP A 10 -1.78 -14.11 22.26
N TYR A 11 -2.91 -13.52 21.84
CA TYR A 11 -2.90 -12.51 20.80
C TYR A 11 -2.11 -11.29 21.24
N ARG A 12 -1.19 -10.85 20.40
CA ARG A 12 -0.48 -9.59 20.52
C ARG A 12 -0.62 -8.88 19.18
N PRO A 13 -1.16 -7.65 19.16
CA PRO A 13 -1.19 -6.84 17.94
C PRO A 13 0.21 -6.73 17.36
N ASP A 14 0.35 -7.04 16.07
CA ASP A 14 1.62 -7.02 15.37
C ASP A 14 1.47 -6.40 13.98
N MET A 15 2.51 -5.67 13.57
CA MET A 15 2.57 -5.00 12.27
C MET A 15 2.38 -5.99 11.13
N PHE A 16 3.05 -7.15 11.16
CA PHE A 16 2.98 -8.12 10.08
C PHE A 16 1.59 -8.76 9.98
N PHE A 17 0.96 -9.04 11.12
CA PHE A 17 -0.42 -9.54 11.14
C PHE A 17 -1.39 -8.60 10.40
N TYR A 18 -1.35 -7.30 10.73
CA TYR A 18 -2.21 -6.32 10.07
C TYR A 18 -1.85 -6.10 8.61
N ARG A 19 -0.56 -6.04 8.28
CA ARG A 19 -0.07 -5.96 6.89
C ARG A 19 -0.64 -7.11 6.07
N ASP A 20 -0.47 -8.34 6.52
CA ASP A 20 -0.89 -9.51 5.77
C ASP A 20 -2.42 -9.56 5.59
N MET A 21 -3.18 -9.11 6.61
CA MET A 21 -4.62 -8.98 6.51
C MET A 21 -5.04 -7.96 5.45
N LEU A 22 -4.46 -6.77 5.47
CA LEU A 22 -4.75 -5.71 4.49
C LEU A 22 -4.35 -6.13 3.07
N MET A 23 -3.18 -6.75 2.91
CA MET A 23 -2.71 -7.27 1.62
C MET A 23 -3.66 -8.33 1.04
N MET A 24 -4.12 -9.27 1.88
CA MET A 24 -5.09 -10.29 1.47
C MET A 24 -6.44 -9.69 1.09
N LEU A 25 -6.93 -8.73 1.88
CA LEU A 25 -8.22 -8.07 1.61
C LEU A 25 -8.16 -7.21 0.34
N ALA A 26 -7.04 -6.51 0.09
CA ALA A 26 -6.82 -5.77 -1.14
C ALA A 26 -6.94 -6.68 -2.38
N ARG A 27 -6.19 -7.80 -2.39
CA ARG A 27 -6.21 -8.78 -3.49
C ARG A 27 -7.59 -9.37 -3.75
N ASN A 28 -8.40 -9.52 -2.71
CA ASN A 28 -9.78 -10.02 -2.79
C ASN A 28 -10.83 -8.92 -2.95
N LYS A 29 -10.41 -7.66 -3.13
CA LYS A 29 -11.28 -6.47 -3.27
C LYS A 29 -12.31 -6.30 -2.14
N LYS A 30 -11.94 -6.70 -0.92
CA LYS A 30 -12.77 -6.64 0.29
C LYS A 30 -12.58 -5.31 1.02
N VAL A 31 -13.07 -4.23 0.40
CA VAL A 31 -12.85 -2.84 0.86
C VAL A 31 -13.48 -2.55 2.22
N VAL A 32 -14.68 -3.08 2.48
CA VAL A 32 -15.39 -2.83 3.76
C VAL A 32 -14.62 -3.45 4.92
N GLU A 33 -14.18 -4.69 4.74
CA GLU A 33 -13.39 -5.42 5.72
C GLU A 33 -12.00 -4.80 5.88
N ALA A 34 -11.38 -4.32 4.80
CA ALA A 34 -10.08 -3.63 4.88
C ALA A 34 -10.17 -2.35 5.73
N LYS A 35 -11.26 -1.58 5.59
CA LYS A 35 -11.51 -0.40 6.45
C LYS A 35 -11.66 -0.79 7.91
N GLN A 36 -12.37 -1.89 8.19
CA GLN A 36 -12.50 -2.38 9.56
C GLN A 36 -11.14 -2.79 10.15
N VAL A 37 -10.32 -3.52 9.38
CA VAL A 37 -8.95 -3.90 9.79
C VAL A 37 -8.07 -2.67 10.02
N TRP A 38 -8.22 -1.61 9.22
CA TRP A 38 -7.50 -0.35 9.42
C TRP A 38 -7.88 0.35 10.73
N GLU A 39 -9.17 0.42 11.05
CA GLU A 39 -9.65 1.00 12.31
C GLU A 39 -9.24 0.19 13.53
N ASP A 40 -9.17 -1.13 13.38
CA ASP A 40 -8.66 -2.04 14.40
C ASP A 40 -7.17 -1.85 14.66
N LEU A 41 -6.36 -1.72 13.60
CA LEU A 41 -4.94 -1.37 13.69
C LEU A 41 -4.74 -0.08 14.48
N LYS A 42 -5.52 0.96 14.17
CA LYS A 42 -5.45 2.25 14.89
C LYS A 42 -5.81 2.11 16.36
N ARG A 43 -6.88 1.37 16.65
CA ARG A 43 -7.35 1.14 18.02
C ARG A 43 -6.36 0.35 18.87
N GLU A 44 -5.63 -0.57 18.24
CA GLU A 44 -4.57 -1.34 18.89
C GLU A 44 -3.20 -0.64 18.84
N GLU A 45 -3.16 0.61 18.37
CA GLU A 45 -1.97 1.47 18.33
C GLU A 45 -0.78 0.83 17.60
N VAL A 46 -1.07 -0.02 16.60
CA VAL A 46 -0.04 -0.66 15.78
C VAL A 46 0.46 0.34 14.75
N LEU A 47 1.77 0.60 14.76
CA LEU A 47 2.43 1.50 13.83
C LEU A 47 3.07 0.72 12.67
N PHE A 48 2.94 1.28 11.48
CA PHE A 48 3.63 0.79 10.29
C PHE A 48 4.91 1.58 10.04
N ASP A 49 5.95 0.87 9.61
CA ASP A 49 7.10 1.49 8.99
C ASP A 49 6.78 1.93 7.55
N GLN A 50 7.67 2.75 7.00
CA GLN A 50 7.51 3.30 5.66
C GLN A 50 7.47 2.22 4.56
N HIS A 51 8.17 1.09 4.75
CA HIS A 51 8.14 -0.03 3.81
C HIS A 51 6.79 -0.74 3.78
N THR A 52 6.20 -0.98 4.96
CA THR A 52 4.89 -1.61 5.12
C THR A 52 3.79 -0.77 4.49
N PHE A 53 3.85 0.55 4.64
CA PHE A 53 2.95 1.44 3.88
C PHE A 53 3.11 1.25 2.38
N GLY A 54 4.34 1.28 1.86
CA GLY A 54 4.61 1.08 0.43
C GLY A 54 4.05 -0.23 -0.12
N ASP A 55 4.21 -1.32 0.61
CA ASP A 55 3.68 -2.65 0.26
C ASP A 55 2.15 -2.64 0.16
N ILE A 56 1.47 -2.09 1.16
CA ILE A 56 0.01 -2.07 1.24
C ILE A 56 -0.57 -1.17 0.14
N ILE A 57 -0.02 0.04 -0.02
CA ILE A 57 -0.45 0.98 -1.06
C ILE A 57 -0.31 0.31 -2.43
N ARG A 58 0.83 -0.35 -2.70
CA ARG A 58 1.04 -1.12 -3.94
C ARG A 58 -0.01 -2.20 -4.13
N ALA A 59 -0.34 -2.98 -3.11
CA ALA A 59 -1.34 -4.03 -3.23
C ALA A 59 -2.74 -3.50 -3.53
N PHE A 60 -3.15 -2.38 -2.93
CA PHE A 60 -4.42 -1.74 -3.27
C PHE A 60 -4.41 -1.18 -4.70
N SER A 61 -3.32 -0.51 -5.13
CA SER A 61 -3.18 -0.05 -6.52
C SER A 61 -3.24 -1.20 -7.52
N ASP A 62 -2.47 -2.27 -7.31
CA ASP A 62 -2.44 -3.46 -8.18
C ASP A 62 -3.79 -4.18 -8.23
N SER A 63 -4.57 -4.09 -7.14
CA SER A 63 -5.91 -4.70 -7.06
C SER A 63 -7.02 -3.85 -7.68
N GLY A 64 -6.69 -2.70 -8.28
CA GLY A 64 -7.68 -1.84 -8.91
C GLY A 64 -8.39 -0.89 -7.95
N LEU A 65 -7.80 -0.62 -6.77
CA LEU A 65 -8.41 0.15 -5.69
C LEU A 65 -7.57 1.42 -5.38
N PRO A 66 -7.46 2.36 -6.34
CA PRO A 66 -6.56 3.50 -6.20
C PRO A 66 -7.01 4.50 -5.12
N SER A 67 -8.32 4.62 -4.87
CA SER A 67 -8.86 5.49 -3.82
C SER A 67 -8.42 5.03 -2.43
N GLU A 68 -8.53 3.72 -2.16
CA GLU A 68 -8.05 3.11 -0.92
C GLU A 68 -6.52 3.19 -0.80
N ALA A 69 -5.79 2.98 -1.90
CA ALA A 69 -4.34 3.16 -1.93
C ALA A 69 -3.93 4.59 -1.52
N MET A 70 -4.64 5.60 -2.05
CA MET A 70 -4.36 7.00 -1.73
C MET A 70 -4.80 7.41 -0.33
N PHE A 71 -5.84 6.78 0.22
CA PHE A 71 -6.17 6.93 1.64
C PHE A 71 -4.99 6.49 2.51
N ILE A 72 -4.45 5.28 2.27
CA ILE A 72 -3.32 4.73 3.03
C ILE A 72 -2.04 5.55 2.80
N TYR A 73 -1.84 6.10 1.60
CA TYR A 73 -0.74 7.03 1.33
C TYR A 73 -0.82 8.32 2.18
N ASN A 74 -2.01 8.90 2.33
CA ASN A 74 -2.16 10.09 3.20
C ASN A 74 -1.90 9.75 4.68
N GLU A 75 -2.24 8.53 5.10
CA GLU A 75 -1.91 8.02 6.43
C GLU A 75 -0.38 7.86 6.60
N MET A 76 0.31 7.33 5.58
CA MET A 76 1.78 7.27 5.54
C MET A 76 2.43 8.66 5.67
N ARG A 77 1.89 9.67 4.96
CA ARG A 77 2.37 11.06 5.01
C ARG A 77 2.14 11.72 6.37
N SER A 78 1.11 11.29 7.09
CA SER A 78 0.76 11.79 8.43
C SER A 78 1.42 10.99 9.55
N SER A 79 2.11 9.90 9.22
CA SER A 79 2.84 9.06 10.18
C SER A 79 4.02 9.83 10.79
N PRO A 80 4.32 9.64 12.09
CA PRO A 80 5.52 10.20 12.71
C PRO A 80 6.82 9.55 12.21
N ALA A 81 6.75 8.44 11.47
CA ALA A 81 7.93 7.77 10.93
C ALA A 81 8.64 8.63 9.89
N THR A 82 9.96 8.76 10.00
CA THR A 82 10.78 9.55 9.06
C THR A 82 10.55 9.08 7.62
N PRO A 83 10.11 9.97 6.71
CA PRO A 83 9.94 9.61 5.30
C PRO A 83 11.25 9.10 4.70
N ILE A 84 11.16 8.03 3.92
CA ILE A 84 12.28 7.50 3.13
C ILE A 84 11.85 7.36 1.67
N SER A 85 12.81 7.43 0.75
CA SER A 85 12.53 7.53 -0.68
C SER A 85 12.11 6.21 -1.35
N LEU A 86 12.48 5.05 -0.78
CA LEU A 86 12.25 3.75 -1.42
C LEU A 86 10.76 3.40 -1.59
N PRO A 87 9.88 3.55 -0.58
CA PRO A 87 8.44 3.29 -0.71
C PRO A 87 7.77 4.11 -1.81
N PHE A 88 8.18 5.37 -2.00
CA PHE A 88 7.65 6.20 -3.08
C PHE A 88 7.89 5.58 -4.46
N ARG A 89 9.04 4.93 -4.71
CA ARG A 89 9.29 4.24 -5.98
C ARG A 89 8.30 3.09 -6.21
N VAL A 90 7.99 2.35 -5.16
CA VAL A 90 7.03 1.24 -5.19
C VAL A 90 5.62 1.76 -5.47
N ILE A 91 5.23 2.84 -4.79
CA ILE A 91 3.94 3.51 -4.95
C ILE A 91 3.80 4.10 -6.36
N LEU A 92 4.79 4.86 -6.84
CA LEU A 92 4.80 5.46 -8.17
C LEU A 92 4.71 4.43 -9.29
N LYS A 93 5.34 3.26 -9.10
CA LYS A 93 5.17 2.12 -10.01
C LYS A 93 3.75 1.56 -9.95
N GLY A 94 3.10 1.56 -8.78
CA GLY A 94 1.74 1.03 -8.59
C GLY A 94 0.68 1.94 -9.21
N LEU A 95 0.97 3.24 -9.23
CA LEU A 95 0.09 4.27 -9.75
C LEU A 95 0.27 4.55 -11.25
N ILE A 96 1.04 3.74 -11.99
CA ILE A 96 1.15 3.88 -13.46
C ILE A 96 -0.24 3.94 -14.13
N PRO A 97 -1.22 3.06 -13.81
CA PRO A 97 -2.56 3.15 -14.39
C PRO A 97 -3.41 4.33 -13.90
N TYR A 98 -2.89 5.15 -12.96
CA TYR A 98 -3.63 6.22 -12.28
C TYR A 98 -2.83 7.54 -12.31
N PRO A 99 -2.72 8.21 -13.48
CA PRO A 99 -1.83 9.35 -13.68
C PRO A 99 -2.06 10.51 -12.70
N GLU A 100 -3.31 10.84 -12.39
CA GLU A 100 -3.64 11.94 -11.47
C GLU A 100 -3.07 11.70 -10.06
N PHE A 101 -3.18 10.47 -9.55
CA PHE A 101 -2.61 10.11 -8.25
C PHE A 101 -1.09 9.99 -8.32
N ARG A 102 -0.56 9.50 -9.44
CA ARG A 102 0.88 9.39 -9.68
C ARG A 102 1.57 10.75 -9.64
N GLU A 103 1.03 11.74 -10.35
CA GLU A 103 1.57 13.10 -10.35
C GLU A 103 1.55 13.73 -8.97
N LYS A 104 0.45 13.59 -8.21
CA LYS A 104 0.41 14.04 -6.80
C LYS A 104 1.54 13.43 -5.96
N VAL A 105 1.79 12.13 -6.09
CA VAL A 105 2.86 11.45 -5.33
C VAL A 105 4.25 11.90 -5.79
N LYS A 106 4.43 12.27 -7.08
CA LYS A 106 5.69 12.86 -7.57
C LYS A 106 5.95 14.23 -6.95
N ASP A 107 4.92 15.08 -6.91
CA ASP A 107 5.01 16.41 -6.29
C ASP A 107 5.38 16.31 -4.81
N ASP A 108 4.65 15.48 -4.06
CA ASP A 108 4.93 15.21 -2.65
C ASP A 108 6.35 14.64 -2.43
N PHE A 109 6.85 13.81 -3.35
CA PHE A 109 8.21 13.27 -3.28
C PHE A 109 9.25 14.38 -3.44
N LEU A 110 9.08 15.28 -4.40
CA LEU A 110 10.00 16.40 -4.63
C LEU A 110 9.99 17.41 -3.47
N GLU A 111 8.85 17.61 -2.83
CA GLU A 111 8.77 18.41 -1.60
C GLU A 111 9.59 17.81 -0.46
N LEU A 112 9.54 16.48 -0.30
CA LEU A 112 10.29 15.77 0.75
C LEU A 112 11.77 15.57 0.43
N PHE A 113 12.10 15.38 -0.84
CA PHE A 113 13.42 15.00 -1.31
C PHE A 113 13.86 15.89 -2.49
N PRO A 114 14.06 17.21 -2.28
CA PRO A 114 14.29 18.16 -3.37
C PRO A 114 15.57 17.89 -4.18
N ASP A 115 16.57 17.23 -3.58
CA ASP A 115 17.83 16.89 -4.23
C ASP A 115 17.80 15.51 -4.93
N MET A 116 16.68 14.81 -4.90
CA MET A 116 16.53 13.48 -5.50
C MET A 116 15.81 13.53 -6.85
N ILE A 117 16.31 12.74 -7.80
CA ILE A 117 15.62 12.52 -9.07
C ILE A 117 14.41 11.59 -8.81
N VAL A 118 13.23 12.05 -9.21
CA VAL A 118 11.98 11.27 -9.15
C VAL A 118 12.13 10.02 -10.02
N TYR A 119 11.69 8.89 -9.48
CA TYR A 119 11.58 7.66 -10.26
C TYR A 119 10.40 7.79 -11.24
N ASP A 120 10.70 8.12 -12.49
CA ASP A 120 9.73 8.23 -13.59
C ASP A 120 10.10 7.34 -14.78
N PRO A 121 10.03 6.01 -14.61
CA PRO A 121 10.28 5.09 -15.71
C PRO A 121 9.16 5.23 -16.77
N PRO A 122 9.49 5.20 -18.08
CA PRO A 122 8.50 5.22 -19.15
C PRO A 122 7.53 4.04 -19.03
N GLU A 123 6.25 4.29 -19.36
CA GLU A 123 5.13 3.36 -19.24
C GLU A 123 5.40 2.03 -19.98
N ASP A 124 6.09 2.13 -21.11
CA ASP A 124 6.45 1.04 -22.05
C ASP A 124 7.44 0.03 -21.46
N LEU A 125 8.15 0.33 -20.37
CA LEU A 125 9.09 -0.60 -19.72
C LEU A 125 8.41 -1.62 -18.80
N PHE A 126 7.08 -1.57 -18.66
CA PHE A 126 6.32 -2.42 -17.73
C PHE A 126 5.34 -3.38 -18.41
N GLU A 127 5.38 -3.51 -19.74
CA GLU A 127 4.59 -4.49 -20.50
C GLU A 127 4.91 -5.97 -20.13
N ASP A 128 5.96 -6.23 -19.34
CA ASP A 128 6.36 -7.55 -18.86
C ASP A 128 5.43 -8.18 -17.78
N GLN A 129 4.12 -7.98 -17.85
CA GLN A 129 3.14 -8.74 -17.06
C GLN A 129 2.04 -9.44 -17.88
N GLU A 130 2.11 -9.43 -19.21
CA GLU A 130 1.22 -10.29 -20.01
C GLU A 130 1.44 -11.80 -19.72
N TRP A 131 2.64 -12.21 -19.33
CA TRP A 131 2.95 -13.62 -19.01
C TRP A 131 2.27 -14.17 -17.75
N ARG A 132 1.67 -13.35 -16.89
CA ARG A 132 0.96 -13.82 -15.66
C ARG A 132 -0.54 -14.02 -15.85
N ARG A 133 -1.13 -13.53 -16.95
CA ARG A 133 -2.55 -13.76 -17.23
C ARG A 133 -2.77 -15.05 -18.03
N GLU A 134 -1.79 -15.47 -18.83
CA GLU A 134 -1.88 -16.70 -19.61
C GLU A 134 -1.69 -17.99 -18.77
N SER A 135 -1.14 -17.91 -17.55
CA SER A 135 -0.92 -19.09 -16.70
C SER A 135 -2.11 -19.50 -15.82
N ASP A 136 -3.15 -18.67 -15.72
CA ASP A 136 -4.34 -18.94 -14.90
C ASP A 136 -5.54 -19.43 -15.75
N GLU A 137 -5.35 -19.60 -17.06
CA GLU A 137 -6.37 -20.11 -18.01
C GLU A 137 -6.04 -21.50 -18.61
N GLU A 138 -5.03 -22.22 -18.10
CA GLU A 138 -4.74 -23.63 -18.46
C GLU A 138 -5.07 -24.65 -17.35
#